data_AF-A0A7C5TTE0-F1
#
_entry.id   AF-A0A7C5TTE0-F1
#
_cell.length_a   1.000
_cell.length_b   1.000
_cell.length_c   1.000
_cell.angle_alpha   90.00
_cell.angle_beta   90.00
_cell.angle_gamma   90.00
#
_symmetry.space_group_name_H-M   'P 1'
#
loop_
_entity.id
_entity.type
_entity.pdbx_description
1 polymer ?
#
loop_
_entity_poly.entity_id
_entity_poly.type
_entity_poly.pdbx_seq_one_letter_code
_entity_poly.pdbx_strand_id
1 'polypeptide(L)'
;MRDGCYFEAAKNTQNPELCEVISSLEIQNMCFALTKGETSYCGMLESDYSQFQCYSSLAEMKKDASICDAVKAVGWKHACISGAE
;
A
#
# COMPACT_ATOMS: atom_id res chain seq x y z
N MET A 1 -12.74 10.81 11.38
CA MET A 1 -11.87 9.73 10.88
C MET A 1 -12.75 8.59 10.34
N ARG A 2 -13.43 8.80 9.19
CA ARG A 2 -14.34 7.79 8.60
C ARG A 2 -13.58 6.86 7.65
N ASP A 3 -12.78 7.44 6.76
CA ASP A 3 -11.98 6.72 5.75
C ASP A 3 -11.02 5.70 6.37
N GLY A 4 -10.37 6.06 7.48
CA GLY A 4 -9.49 5.13 8.21
C GLY A 4 -10.23 3.90 8.74
N CYS A 5 -11.49 4.03 9.16
CA CYS A 5 -12.29 2.87 9.60
C CYS A 5 -12.59 1.92 8.45
N TYR A 6 -12.94 2.46 7.27
CA TYR A 6 -13.16 1.63 6.09
C TYR A 6 -11.87 0.98 5.60
N PHE A 7 -10.76 1.70 5.61
CA PHE A 7 -9.45 1.16 5.27
C PHE A 7 -9.08 -0.05 6.15
N GLU A 8 -9.18 0.10 7.48
CA GLU A 8 -8.88 -1.00 8.39
C GLU A 8 -9.87 -2.16 8.24
N ALA A 9 -11.16 -1.87 8.05
CA ALA A 9 -12.16 -2.91 7.79
C ALA A 9 -11.86 -3.67 6.50
N ALA A 10 -11.56 -2.96 5.40
CA ALA A 10 -11.18 -3.54 4.12
C ALA A 10 -9.95 -4.44 4.24
N LYS A 11 -8.91 -3.96 4.93
CA LYS A 11 -7.67 -4.72 5.17
C LYS A 11 -7.92 -5.97 6.02
N ASN A 12 -8.64 -5.86 7.12
CA ASN A 12 -8.89 -6.99 8.03
C ASN A 12 -9.83 -8.03 7.43
N THR A 13 -10.78 -7.61 6.60
CA THR A 13 -11.74 -8.52 5.93
C THR A 13 -11.28 -8.96 4.55
N GLN A 14 -10.19 -8.38 4.03
CA GLN A 14 -9.73 -8.54 2.65
C GLN A 14 -10.85 -8.21 1.63
N ASN A 15 -11.74 -7.26 1.95
CA ASN A 15 -12.84 -6.85 1.08
C ASN A 15 -12.53 -5.53 0.35
N PRO A 16 -12.22 -5.57 -0.96
CA PRO A 16 -11.91 -4.38 -1.74
C PRO A 16 -13.13 -3.47 -1.98
N GLU A 17 -14.37 -3.95 -1.85
CA GLU A 17 -15.58 -3.11 -2.03
C GLU A 17 -15.64 -2.01 -0.95
N LEU A 18 -15.07 -2.27 0.23
CA LEU A 18 -14.98 -1.27 1.30
C LEU A 18 -14.02 -0.12 0.97
N CYS A 19 -13.14 -0.29 -0.03
CA CYS A 19 -12.27 0.78 -0.50
C CYS A 19 -13.04 1.79 -1.39
N GLU A 20 -14.13 1.38 -2.05
CA GLU A 20 -14.90 2.25 -2.96
C GLU A 20 -15.60 3.40 -2.22
N VAL A 21 -15.93 3.20 -0.94
CA VAL A 21 -16.61 4.20 -0.10
C VAL A 21 -15.65 5.19 0.57
N ILE A 22 -14.34 5.02 0.39
CA ILE A 22 -13.31 5.92 0.91
C ILE A 22 -13.25 7.18 0.05
N SER A 23 -13.38 8.35 0.69
CA SER A 23 -13.41 9.64 -0.02
C SER A 23 -12.02 10.14 -0.40
N SER A 24 -11.00 9.90 0.43
CA SER A 24 -9.62 10.27 0.13
C SER A 24 -9.03 9.34 -0.92
N LEU A 25 -8.67 9.88 -2.09
CA LEU A 25 -8.03 9.12 -3.17
C LEU A 25 -6.72 8.45 -2.72
N GLU A 26 -5.95 9.11 -1.86
CA GLU A 26 -4.71 8.52 -1.33
C GLU A 26 -5.00 7.26 -0.49
N ILE A 27 -5.93 7.37 0.45
CA ILE A 27 -6.33 6.25 1.31
C ILE A 27 -7.00 5.15 0.48
N GLN A 28 -7.84 5.53 -0.49
CA GLN A 28 -8.52 4.61 -1.38
C GLN A 28 -7.53 3.81 -2.23
N ASN A 29 -6.55 4.46 -2.85
CA ASN A 29 -5.51 3.77 -3.63
C ASN A 29 -4.69 2.82 -2.75
N MET A 30 -4.29 3.27 -1.55
CA MET A 30 -3.59 2.40 -0.59
C MET A 30 -4.46 1.19 -0.18
N CYS A 31 -5.75 1.40 0.04
CA CYS A 31 -6.71 0.34 0.35
C CYS A 31 -6.78 -0.71 -0.77
N PHE A 32 -6.94 -0.27 -2.02
CA PHE A 32 -6.99 -1.17 -3.16
C PHE A 32 -5.67 -1.91 -3.37
N ALA A 33 -4.54 -1.24 -3.20
CA ALA A 33 -3.24 -1.90 -3.28
C ALA A 33 -3.18 -3.11 -2.34
N LEU A 34 -3.50 -2.91 -1.05
CA LEU A 34 -3.36 -3.94 -0.03
C LEU A 34 -4.44 -5.03 -0.10
N THR A 35 -5.67 -4.69 -0.52
CA THR A 35 -6.76 -5.67 -0.62
C THR A 35 -6.75 -6.46 -1.92
N LYS A 36 -6.37 -5.84 -3.04
CA LYS A 36 -6.25 -6.54 -4.33
C LYS A 36 -4.86 -7.14 -4.56
N GLY A 37 -3.86 -6.70 -3.79
CA GLY A 37 -2.48 -7.13 -3.96
C GLY A 37 -1.79 -6.53 -5.20
N GLU A 38 -2.30 -5.42 -5.73
CA GLU A 38 -1.85 -4.84 -7.00
C GLU A 38 -0.96 -3.61 -6.77
N THR A 39 0.29 -3.70 -7.25
CA THR A 39 1.31 -2.66 -7.11
C THR A 39 1.00 -1.40 -7.92
N SER A 40 0.17 -1.51 -8.96
CA SER A 40 -0.24 -0.37 -9.80
C SER A 40 -0.90 0.75 -8.98
N TYR A 41 -1.65 0.41 -7.93
CA TYR A 41 -2.26 1.40 -7.05
C TYR A 41 -1.23 2.13 -6.18
N CYS A 42 -0.15 1.46 -5.76
CA CYS A 42 0.95 2.13 -5.06
C CYS A 42 1.61 3.19 -5.94
N GLY A 43 1.76 2.91 -7.24
CA GLY A 43 2.31 3.87 -8.20
C GLY A 43 1.43 5.11 -8.45
N MET A 44 0.16 5.09 -8.05
CA MET A 44 -0.77 6.22 -8.16
C MET A 44 -0.70 7.18 -6.97
N LEU A 45 0.02 6.82 -5.89
CA LEU A 45 0.19 7.69 -4.73
C LEU A 45 1.16 8.83 -5.07
N GLU A 46 0.87 10.04 -4.60
CA GLU A 46 1.60 11.26 -4.96
C GLU A 46 2.94 11.39 -4.22
N SER A 47 2.95 11.05 -2.92
CA SER A 47 4.14 11.14 -2.08
C SER A 47 5.02 9.90 -2.22
N ASP A 48 6.33 10.10 -2.45
CA ASP A 48 7.33 9.02 -2.43
C ASP A 48 7.27 8.19 -1.13
N TYR A 49 6.95 8.83 0.01
CA TYR A 49 6.79 8.13 1.27
C TYR A 49 5.55 7.23 1.26
N SER A 50 4.41 7.73 0.77
CA SER A 50 3.18 6.93 0.63
C SER A 50 3.38 5.77 -0.35
N GLN A 51 4.09 5.99 -1.46
CA GLN A 51 4.48 4.94 -2.40
C GLN A 51 5.32 3.86 -1.72
N PHE A 52 6.39 4.27 -1.03
CA PHE A 52 7.26 3.38 -0.28
C PHE A 52 6.49 2.53 0.74
N GLN A 53 5.66 3.16 1.59
CA GLN A 53 4.84 2.47 2.59
C GLN A 53 3.93 1.42 1.95
N CYS A 54 3.31 1.77 0.82
CA CYS A 54 2.43 0.88 0.07
C CYS A 54 3.17 -0.33 -0.49
N TYR A 55 4.29 -0.12 -1.19
CA TYR A 55 5.10 -1.21 -1.73
C TYR A 55 5.68 -2.09 -0.64
N SER A 56 6.15 -1.51 0.47
CA SER A 56 6.70 -2.25 1.61
C SER A 56 5.64 -3.12 2.28
N SER A 57 4.45 -2.57 2.52
CA SER A 57 3.32 -3.33 3.09
C SER A 57 2.90 -4.49 2.16
N LEU A 58 2.87 -4.26 0.85
CA LEU A 58 2.59 -5.32 -0.13
C LEU A 58 3.66 -6.40 -0.15
N ALA A 59 4.94 -6.01 -0.12
CA ALA A 59 6.08 -6.93 -0.07
C ALA A 59 6.01 -7.83 1.16
N GLU A 60 5.68 -7.27 2.33
CA GLU A 60 5.51 -8.04 3.57
C GLU A 60 4.31 -8.99 3.48
N MET A 61 3.14 -8.50 3.07
CA MET A 61 1.92 -9.31 2.94
C MET A 61 2.11 -10.49 1.97
N LYS A 62 2.78 -10.26 0.83
CA LYS A 62 3.06 -11.29 -0.18
C LYS A 62 4.31 -12.11 0.11
N LYS A 63 5.11 -11.72 1.11
CA LYS A 63 6.46 -12.23 1.36
C LYS A 63 7.33 -12.21 0.09
N ASP A 64 7.21 -11.14 -0.68
CA ASP A 64 7.87 -10.95 -1.97
C ASP A 64 8.64 -9.64 -1.99
N ALA A 65 9.94 -9.73 -1.66
CA ALA A 65 10.84 -8.58 -1.66
C ALA A 65 11.09 -8.00 -3.07
N SER A 66 10.76 -8.73 -4.15
CA SER A 66 10.89 -8.19 -5.51
C SER A 66 9.91 -7.04 -5.76
N ILE A 67 8.83 -6.93 -4.97
CA ILE A 67 7.92 -5.78 -5.02
C ILE A 67 8.64 -4.48 -4.68
N CYS A 68 9.64 -4.51 -3.80
CA CYS A 68 10.45 -3.35 -3.46
C CYS A 68 11.27 -2.80 -4.63
N ASP A 69 11.44 -3.56 -5.73
CA ASP A 69 12.14 -3.08 -6.92
C ASP A 69 11.43 -1.88 -7.57
N ALA A 70 10.11 -1.78 -7.39
CA ALA A 70 9.28 -0.69 -7.89
C ALA A 70 9.46 0.64 -7.09
N VAL A 71 10.13 0.61 -5.94
CA VAL A 71 10.42 1.82 -5.15
C VAL A 71 11.51 2.62 -5.85
N LYS A 72 11.14 3.83 -6.34
CA LYS A 72 12.03 4.69 -7.13
C LYS A 72 13.22 5.23 -6.34
N ALA A 73 12.96 5.65 -5.10
CA ALA A 73 13.98 6.29 -4.27
C ALA A 73 14.90 5.23 -3.63
N VAL A 74 16.20 5.31 -3.93
CA VAL A 74 17.18 4.28 -3.56
C VAL A 74 17.26 4.02 -2.05
N GLY A 75 17.13 5.07 -1.23
CA GLY A 75 17.15 4.95 0.24
C GLY A 75 15.94 4.18 0.77
N TRP A 76 14.75 4.50 0.24
CA TRP A 76 13.50 3.82 0.58
C TRP A 76 13.46 2.38 0.04
N LYS A 77 14.04 2.12 -1.14
CA LYS A 77 14.16 0.77 -1.68
C LYS A 77 14.97 -0.15 -0.74
N HIS A 78 16.09 0.33 -0.22
CA HIS A 78 16.89 -0.45 0.74
C HIS A 78 16.10 -0.72 2.03
N ALA A 79 15.37 0.27 2.55
CA ALA A 79 14.52 0.10 3.72
C ALA A 79 13.39 -0.93 3.50
N CYS A 80 12.81 -0.99 2.28
CA CYS A 80 11.76 -1.93 1.92
C CYS A 80 12.28 -3.37 1.91
N ILE A 81 13.45 -3.59 1.28
CA ILE A 81 14.06 -4.92 1.15
C ILE A 81 14.52 -5.46 2.50
N SER A 82 15.08 -4.59 3.35
CA SER A 82 15.57 -4.99 4.67
C SER A 82 14.45 -5.22 5.69
N GLY A 83 13.19 -4.95 5.33
CA GLY A 83 12.04 -5.13 6.21
C GLY A 83 12.20 -4.33 7.49
N ALA A 84 12.21 -2.99 7.36
CA ALA A 84 12.51 -2.03 8.43
C ALA A 84 12.11 -2.53 9.83
N GLU A 85 13.14 -2.80 10.64
CA GLU A 85 13.14 -3.26 12.03
C GLU A 85 12.40 -2.33 12.99
#